data_AF-A0A077NQ68-F1
#
_entry.id   AF-A0A077NQ68-F1
#
_cell.length_a   1.000
_cell.length_b   1.000
_cell.length_c   1.000
_cell.angle_alpha   90.00
_cell.angle_beta   90.00
_cell.angle_gamma   90.00
#
_symmetry.space_group_name_H-M   'P 1'
#
loop_
_entity.id
_entity.type
_entity.pdbx_description
1 polymer ?
#
loop_
_entity_poly.entity_id
_entity_poly.type
_entity_poly.pdbx_seq_one_letter_code
_entity_poly.pdbx_strand_id
1 'polypeptide(L)'
;MKHASYRKLFRDKESELLNKIALTGSRNVARIIDFHESQITRWQRPQKLDDISFIAKMARVLVAIEYDAPDTNVVINREDAKALIEALEYIRYPKRKTPVVDATEASEMQLEMSI
;
A
#
# COMPACT_ATOMS: atom_id res chain seq x y z
N MET A 1 33.91 -1.97 -11.98
CA MET A 1 33.20 -3.04 -11.22
C MET A 1 31.79 -3.21 -11.80
N LYS A 2 31.49 -4.18 -12.68
CA LYS A 2 30.11 -4.28 -13.26
C LYS A 2 29.54 -5.69 -13.47
N HIS A 3 30.09 -6.74 -12.85
CA HIS A 3 29.57 -8.11 -13.00
C HIS A 3 29.37 -8.87 -11.67
N ALA A 4 29.30 -8.16 -10.56
CA ALA A 4 28.70 -8.70 -9.34
C ALA A 4 27.23 -8.29 -9.32
N SER A 5 26.25 -9.06 -9.79
CA SER A 5 26.17 -10.15 -10.76
C SER A 5 24.72 -10.05 -11.19
N TYR A 6 24.40 -9.95 -12.48
CA TYR A 6 23.01 -9.85 -12.94
C TYR A 6 22.10 -10.92 -12.30
N ARG A 7 22.68 -12.05 -11.91
CA ARG A 7 22.03 -13.09 -11.10
C ARG A 7 21.38 -12.57 -9.82
N LYS A 8 22.03 -11.68 -9.07
CA LYS A 8 21.48 -11.08 -7.85
C LYS A 8 20.30 -10.17 -8.21
N LEU A 9 20.48 -9.28 -9.18
CA LEU A 9 19.43 -8.38 -9.65
C LEU A 9 18.18 -9.15 -10.14
N PHE A 10 18.38 -10.24 -10.89
CA PHE A 10 17.29 -11.09 -11.35
C PHE A 10 16.55 -11.75 -10.19
N ARG A 11 17.27 -12.23 -9.19
CA ARG A 11 16.68 -12.88 -8.00
C ARG A 11 15.92 -11.87 -7.13
N ASP A 12 16.46 -10.68 -6.98
CA ASP A 12 15.83 -9.59 -6.22
C ASP A 12 14.53 -9.17 -6.92
N LYS A 13 14.55 -8.96 -8.25
CA LYS A 13 13.36 -8.61 -9.03
C LYS A 13 12.33 -9.76 -9.11
N GLU A 14 12.77 -11.01 -9.18
CA GLU A 14 11.88 -12.18 -9.10
C GLU A 14 11.14 -12.21 -7.74
N SER A 15 11.88 -11.98 -6.66
CA SER A 15 11.31 -11.94 -5.30
C SER A 15 10.32 -10.79 -5.15
N GLU A 16 10.64 -9.62 -5.72
CA GLU A 16 9.73 -8.47 -5.77
C GLU A 16 8.44 -8.79 -6.53
N LEU A 17 8.52 -9.42 -7.70
CA LEU A 17 7.34 -9.81 -8.48
C LEU A 17 6.46 -10.80 -7.70
N LEU A 18 7.07 -11.81 -7.06
CA LEU A 18 6.34 -12.78 -6.24
C LEU A 18 5.64 -12.10 -5.05
N ASN A 19 6.32 -11.16 -4.38
CA ASN A 19 5.72 -10.38 -3.29
C ASN A 19 4.55 -9.52 -3.78
N LYS A 20 4.69 -8.81 -4.90
CA LYS A 20 3.60 -7.99 -5.46
C LYS A 20 2.40 -8.83 -5.90
N ILE A 21 2.62 -10.03 -6.46
CA ILE A 21 1.55 -10.98 -6.77
C ILE A 21 0.86 -11.45 -5.49
N ALA A 22 1.62 -11.74 -4.43
CA ALA A 22 1.07 -12.16 -3.14
C ALA A 22 0.23 -11.04 -2.48
N LEU A 23 0.72 -9.80 -2.49
CA LEU A 23 0.02 -8.63 -1.95
C LEU A 23 -1.27 -8.32 -2.70
N THR A 24 -1.25 -8.41 -4.03
CA THR A 24 -2.44 -8.17 -4.87
C THR A 24 -3.43 -9.33 -4.80
N GLY A 25 -2.91 -10.55 -4.63
CA GLY A 25 -3.65 -11.81 -4.63
C GLY A 25 -3.76 -12.43 -6.03
N SER A 26 -3.44 -13.72 -6.16
CA SER A 26 -3.42 -14.44 -7.45
C SER A 26 -4.73 -14.32 -8.23
N ARG A 27 -5.88 -14.37 -7.55
CA ARG A 27 -7.20 -14.21 -8.18
C ARG A 27 -7.41 -12.81 -8.76
N ASN A 28 -7.00 -11.76 -8.05
CA ASN A 28 -7.13 -10.39 -8.52
C ASN A 28 -6.20 -10.13 -9.70
N VAL A 29 -4.96 -10.62 -9.63
CA VAL A 29 -4.02 -10.55 -10.75
C VAL A 29 -4.64 -11.23 -11.97
N ALA A 30 -5.09 -12.49 -11.84
CA ALA A 30 -5.71 -13.25 -12.92
C ALA A 30 -6.88 -12.50 -13.57
N ARG A 31 -7.75 -11.89 -12.77
CA ARG A 31 -8.89 -11.08 -13.24
C ARG A 31 -8.45 -9.85 -14.03
N ILE A 32 -7.38 -9.15 -13.62
CA ILE A 32 -6.89 -7.93 -14.29
C ILE A 32 -6.34 -8.26 -15.67
N ILE A 33 -5.61 -9.38 -15.78
CA ILE A 33 -4.96 -9.78 -17.03
C ILE A 33 -5.83 -10.71 -17.92
N ASP A 34 -7.05 -11.01 -17.49
CA ASP A 34 -8.00 -11.93 -18.14
C ASP A 34 -7.48 -13.37 -18.33
N PHE A 35 -6.96 -13.94 -17.23
CA PHE A 35 -6.56 -15.34 -17.15
C PHE A 35 -7.30 -16.07 -16.02
N HIS A 36 -7.32 -17.40 -16.10
CA HIS A 36 -7.79 -18.23 -14.99
C HIS A 36 -6.78 -18.25 -13.83
N GLU A 37 -7.25 -18.26 -12.58
CA GLU A 37 -6.42 -18.21 -11.36
C GLU A 37 -5.33 -19.31 -11.33
N SER A 38 -5.64 -20.50 -11.85
CA SER A 38 -4.67 -21.61 -11.93
C SER A 38 -3.44 -21.31 -12.81
N GLN A 39 -3.55 -20.39 -13.77
CA GLN A 39 -2.44 -19.98 -14.62
C GLN A 39 -1.40 -19.18 -13.82
N ILE A 40 -1.84 -18.31 -12.92
CA ILE A 40 -0.95 -17.53 -12.05
C ILE A 40 -0.10 -18.45 -11.19
N THR A 41 -0.72 -19.46 -10.58
CA THR A 41 0.00 -20.46 -9.77
C THR A 41 0.98 -21.28 -10.62
N ARG A 42 0.62 -21.61 -11.86
CA ARG A 42 1.50 -22.30 -12.81
C ARG A 42 2.70 -21.46 -13.21
N TRP A 43 2.54 -20.14 -13.39
CA TRP A 43 3.61 -19.24 -13.79
C TRP A 43 4.68 -19.04 -12.73
N GLN A 44 4.32 -19.19 -11.46
CA GLN A 44 5.26 -19.12 -10.33
C GLN A 44 6.19 -20.34 -10.24
N ARG A 45 5.85 -21.45 -10.91
CA ARG A 45 6.63 -22.70 -10.88
C ARG A 45 7.28 -22.99 -12.23
N PRO A 46 8.46 -23.59 -12.25
CA PRO A 46 9.04 -24.12 -13.48
C PRO A 46 8.17 -25.25 -14.01
N GLN A 47 7.88 -25.24 -15.31
CA GLN A 47 7.04 -26.27 -15.97
C GLN A 47 7.86 -27.47 -16.47
N LYS A 48 9.18 -27.29 -16.60
CA LYS A 48 10.16 -28.33 -16.95
C LYS A 48 11.30 -28.28 -15.94
N LEU A 49 11.96 -29.41 -15.73
CA LEU A 49 13.01 -29.56 -14.71
C LEU A 49 14.18 -28.58 -14.93
N ASP A 50 14.51 -28.31 -16.20
CA ASP A 50 15.66 -27.47 -16.59
C ASP A 50 15.25 -26.04 -16.99
N ASP A 51 13.98 -25.66 -16.84
CA ASP A 51 13.49 -24.34 -17.21
C ASP A 51 13.22 -23.48 -15.98
N ILE A 52 13.32 -22.17 -16.15
CA ILE A 52 12.97 -21.20 -15.11
C ILE A 52 11.46 -20.87 -15.17
N SER A 53 10.91 -20.44 -14.04
CA SER A 53 9.49 -20.04 -13.96
C SER A 53 9.20 -18.87 -14.91
N PHE A 54 7.94 -18.71 -15.31
CA PHE A 54 7.55 -17.57 -16.14
C PHE A 54 7.83 -16.24 -15.42
N ILE A 55 7.61 -16.19 -14.10
CA ILE A 55 7.95 -15.02 -13.27
C ILE A 55 9.46 -14.72 -13.30
N ALA A 56 10.32 -15.74 -13.23
CA ALA A 56 11.76 -15.57 -13.35
C ALA A 56 12.17 -15.07 -14.75
N LYS A 57 11.49 -15.52 -15.83
CA LYS A 57 11.70 -14.99 -17.19
C LYS A 57 11.33 -13.51 -17.24
N MET A 58 10.18 -13.14 -16.68
CA MET A 58 9.74 -11.75 -16.61
C MET A 58 10.70 -10.88 -15.80
N ALA A 59 11.20 -11.35 -14.66
CA ALA A 59 12.20 -10.63 -13.86
C ALA A 59 13.46 -10.30 -14.67
N ARG A 60 13.96 -11.25 -15.46
CA ARG A 60 15.10 -11.02 -16.36
C ARG A 60 14.79 -9.97 -17.42
N VAL A 61 13.61 -10.03 -18.02
CA VAL A 61 13.17 -9.04 -19.03
C VAL A 61 13.12 -7.65 -18.39
N LEU A 62 12.45 -7.49 -17.25
CA LEU A 62 12.32 -6.20 -16.56
C LEU A 62 13.68 -5.59 -16.18
N VAL A 63 14.60 -6.42 -15.68
CA VAL A 63 15.97 -5.97 -15.39
C VAL A 63 16.72 -5.60 -16.67
N ALA A 64 16.52 -6.33 -17.77
CA ALA A 64 17.20 -6.04 -19.04
C ALA A 64 16.72 -4.76 -19.72
N ILE A 65 15.44 -4.40 -19.55
CA ILE A 65 14.87 -3.14 -20.06
C ILE A 65 14.93 -1.99 -19.04
N GLU A 66 15.54 -2.23 -17.87
CA GLU A 66 15.63 -1.26 -16.76
C GLU A 66 14.26 -0.71 -16.34
N TYR A 67 13.21 -1.54 -16.42
CA TYR A 67 11.85 -1.14 -16.06
C TYR A 67 11.66 -1.25 -14.54
N ASP A 68 11.34 -0.12 -13.93
CA ASP A 68 10.98 -0.03 -12.52
C ASP A 68 9.70 0.80 -12.36
N ALA A 69 8.76 0.27 -11.60
CA ALA A 69 7.54 0.99 -11.26
C ALA A 69 7.74 1.67 -9.90
N PRO A 70 7.27 2.92 -9.70
CA PRO A 70 7.36 3.58 -8.40
C PRO A 70 6.67 2.72 -7.34
N ASP A 71 7.38 2.40 -6.26
CA ASP A 71 6.80 1.61 -5.17
C ASP A 71 5.86 2.48 -4.35
N THR A 72 4.56 2.19 -4.43
CA THR A 72 3.49 2.88 -3.70
C THR A 72 3.04 2.10 -2.47
N ASN A 73 3.70 0.98 -2.15
CA ASN A 73 3.36 0.16 -0.99
C ASN A 73 3.84 0.82 0.30
N VAL A 74 2.92 1.05 1.24
CA VAL A 74 3.24 1.48 2.60
C VAL A 74 3.18 0.26 3.51
N VAL A 75 4.33 -0.15 4.06
CA VAL A 75 4.42 -1.20 5.07
C VAL A 75 4.29 -0.55 6.45
N ILE A 76 3.25 -0.88 7.19
CA ILE A 76 2.97 -0.32 8.52
C ILE A 76 3.45 -1.33 9.56
N ASN A 77 4.43 -0.95 10.38
CA ASN A 77 4.91 -1.79 11.48
C ASN A 77 3.93 -1.78 12.66
N ARG A 78 4.14 -2.64 13.67
CA ARG A 78 3.25 -2.74 14.84
C ARG A 78 3.10 -1.41 15.59
N GLU A 79 4.17 -0.64 15.68
CA GLU A 79 4.17 0.68 16.34
C GLU A 79 3.43 1.71 15.48
N ASP A 80 3.70 1.73 14.18
CA ASP A 80 3.00 2.59 13.21
C ASP A 80 1.49 2.27 13.16
N ALA A 81 1.12 0.99 13.32
CA ALA A 81 -0.26 0.55 13.36
C ALA A 81 -0.98 1.07 14.61
N LYS A 82 -0.31 1.11 15.76
CA LYS A 82 -0.88 1.71 16.98
C LYS A 82 -1.08 3.21 16.82
N ALA A 83 -0.08 3.91 16.29
CA ALA A 83 -0.18 5.35 16.03
C ALA A 83 -1.29 5.68 15.02
N LEU A 84 -1.45 4.86 13.99
CA LEU A 84 -2.53 5.01 13.02
C LEU A 84 -3.91 4.76 13.65
N ILE A 85 -4.06 3.74 14.50
CA ILE A 85 -5.31 3.48 15.21
C ILE A 85 -5.67 4.66 16.12
N GLU A 86 -4.71 5.19 16.87
CA GLU A 86 -4.90 6.36 17.74
C GLU A 86 -5.31 7.61 16.93
N ALA A 87 -4.65 7.85 15.78
CA ALA A 87 -5.01 8.93 14.88
C ALA A 87 -6.43 8.77 14.28
N LEU A 88 -6.82 7.54 13.94
CA LEU A 88 -8.16 7.24 13.43
C LEU A 88 -9.25 7.39 14.51
N GLU A 89 -8.95 7.07 15.77
CA GLU A 89 -9.86 7.31 16.89
C GLU A 89 -10.12 8.81 17.12
N TYR A 90 -9.09 9.65 16.91
CA TYR A 90 -9.23 11.10 16.96
C TYR A 90 -10.13 11.66 15.84
N ILE A 91 -10.18 11.00 14.68
CA ILE A 91 -11.03 11.38 13.54
C ILE A 91 -12.47 10.86 13.71
N ARG A 92 -12.65 9.69 14.36
CA ARG A 92 -13.95 9.02 14.52
C ARG A 92 -14.99 9.85 15.27
N TYR A 93 -14.56 10.75 16.15
CA TYR A 93 -15.45 11.72 16.78
C TYR A 93 -15.25 13.09 16.14
N PRO A 94 -16.13 13.52 15.20
CA PRO A 94 -16.14 14.91 14.80
C PRO A 94 -16.40 15.72 16.07
N LYS A 95 -15.43 16.52 16.50
CA LYS A 95 -15.63 17.46 17.62
C LYS A 95 -16.84 18.31 17.25
N ARG A 96 -17.99 18.03 17.87
CA ARG A 96 -19.12 18.95 17.80
C ARG A 96 -18.58 20.25 18.33
N LYS A 97 -18.51 21.28 17.48
CA LYS A 97 -18.37 22.65 17.97
C LYS A 97 -19.59 22.87 18.85
N THR A 98 -19.44 22.75 20.16
CA THR A 98 -20.40 23.40 21.06
C THR A 98 -20.36 24.87 20.68
N PRO A 99 -21.51 25.50 20.38
CA PRO A 99 -21.53 26.92 20.13
C PRO A 99 -20.94 27.57 21.39
N VAL A 100 -19.81 28.23 21.23
CA VAL A 100 -19.30 29.13 22.27
C VAL A 100 -20.30 30.27 22.25
N VAL A 101 -21.22 30.25 23.21
CA VAL A 101 -22.06 31.40 23.48
C VAL A 101 -21.10 32.45 24.03
N ASP A 102 -20.85 33.49 23.23
CA ASP A 102 -20.15 34.68 23.72
C ASP A 102 -20.98 35.27 24.85
N ALA A 103 -20.55 35.01 26.09
CA ALA A 103 -21.22 35.47 27.31
C ALA A 103 -21.09 37.00 27.53
N THR A 104 -20.56 37.73 26.55
CA THR A 104 -20.37 39.18 26.58
C THR A 104 -21.66 39.96 26.28
N GLU A 105 -22.61 39.41 25.52
CA GLU A 105 -23.87 40.15 25.21
C GLU A 105 -24.91 40.10 26.35
N ALA A 106 -24.83 39.11 27.25
CA ALA A 106 -25.81 38.97 28.34
C ALA A 106 -25.61 39.95 29.51
N SER A 107 -24.43 40.57 29.63
CA SER A 107 -24.13 41.50 30.73
C SER A 107 -24.48 42.96 30.42
N GLU A 108 -24.63 43.34 29.15
CA GLU A 108 -24.96 44.72 28.76
C GLU A 108 -26.48 44.98 28.77
N MET A 109 -27.31 43.97 28.48
CA MET A 109 -28.77 44.13 28.46
C MET A 109 -29.42 44.22 29.86
N GLN A 110 -28.73 43.82 30.94
CA GLN A 110 -29.28 43.92 32.31
C GLN A 110 -29.09 45.31 32.94
N LEU A 111 -28.18 46.14 32.40
CA LEU A 111 -27.87 47.47 32.93
C LEU A 111 -28.79 48.57 32.36
N GLU A 112 -29.36 48.38 31.17
CA GLU A 112 -30.29 49.36 30.56
C GLU A 112 -31.74 49.28 31.07
N MET A 113 -32.11 48.24 31.83
CA MET A 113 -33.42 48.13 32.47
C MET A 113 -33.49 48.70 33.89
N SER A 114 -32.38 49.29 34.38
CA SER A 114 -32.29 49.91 35.70
C SER A 114 -31.95 51.40 35.60
N ILE A 115 -32.76 52.17 34.86
CA ILE A 115 -32.87 53.63 35.00
C ILE A 115 -34.36 54.01 34.94
#